data_AF-A0A3D8GY84-F1
#
_entry.id   AF-A0A3D8GY84-F1
#
_cell.length_a   1.000
_cell.length_b   1.000
_cell.length_c   1.000
_cell.angle_alpha   90.00
_cell.angle_beta   90.00
_cell.angle_gamma   90.00
#
_symmetry.space_group_name_H-M   'P 1'
#
loop_
_entity.id
_entity.type
_entity.pdbx_description
1 polymer ?
#
loop_
_entity_poly.entity_id
_entity_poly.type
_entity_poly.pdbx_seq_one_letter_code
_entity_poly.pdbx_strand_id
1 'polypeptide(L)'
;MSARETPVKEVHVAVAVIVRDGRVLIARRPDHVHQGGLLEFPGGKVEPGETVQAALVREIAEETGLHVPAGSLEPVIGIRHDYGDKRVFLDVWETSAAEGEARGCEGQPVEWLTPEQLRDEDFPAANRPIIRALRLPRQLAITGSENGLEPALAHLQEGLSAARPPLVLLRAPALSPLAYRELAANALPVCEKTGATLIVHGGPEVFRAIPGAHGLHLPWREAAKLSARPVPEDVWLGVSCHDRQEIDHATAIGADYVTLGPVQPTESHPGAPTLGWSVFADLVSEAVLPVFALGGLSPGDLREARQRGGQGIAGIRFWWPQS
;
A
#
# COMPACT_ATOMS: atom_id res chain seq x y z
N MET A 1 -25.90 5.49 35.98
CA MET A 1 -26.50 6.14 34.81
C MET A 1 -25.45 6.13 33.71
N SER A 2 -25.54 5.17 32.78
CA SER A 2 -24.59 5.06 31.67
C SER A 2 -24.93 6.14 30.66
N ALA A 3 -23.99 7.05 30.40
CA ALA A 3 -24.09 7.96 29.27
C ALA A 3 -24.24 7.09 28.00
N ARG A 4 -25.35 7.25 27.29
CA ARG A 4 -25.49 6.69 25.94
C ARG A 4 -24.61 7.57 25.06
N GLU A 5 -23.44 7.07 24.69
CA GLU A 5 -22.66 7.67 23.61
C GLU A 5 -23.55 7.69 22.36
N THR A 6 -23.90 8.88 21.90
CA THR A 6 -24.57 9.06 20.61
C THR A 6 -23.63 8.49 19.55
N PRO A 7 -24.07 7.55 18.70
CA PRO A 7 -23.19 6.98 17.68
C PRO A 7 -22.68 8.12 16.78
N VAL A 8 -21.36 8.31 16.74
CA VAL A 8 -20.73 9.26 15.83
C VAL A 8 -21.08 8.83 14.41
N LYS A 9 -21.80 9.67 13.67
CA LYS A 9 -22.21 9.36 12.29
C LYS A 9 -20.96 9.27 11.41
N GLU A 10 -20.71 8.09 10.84
CA GLU A 10 -19.69 7.91 9.82
C GLU A 10 -20.19 8.46 8.49
N VAL A 11 -19.36 9.25 7.82
CA VAL A 11 -19.62 9.79 6.48
C VAL A 11 -18.84 8.94 5.48
N HIS A 12 -19.55 8.31 4.55
CA HIS A 12 -18.94 7.56 3.44
C HIS A 12 -18.64 8.51 2.28
N VAL A 13 -17.37 8.58 1.91
CA VAL A 13 -16.86 9.45 0.85
C VAL A 13 -16.20 8.57 -0.20
N ALA A 14 -16.65 8.66 -1.45
CA ALA A 14 -16.01 8.00 -2.57
C ALA A 14 -14.90 8.89 -3.11
N VAL A 15 -13.71 8.33 -3.33
CA VAL A 15 -12.52 9.06 -3.78
C VAL A 15 -11.99 8.45 -5.07
N ALA A 16 -11.77 9.29 -6.08
CA ALA A 16 -11.33 8.87 -7.40
C ALA A 16 -9.82 9.10 -7.60
N VAL A 17 -9.10 8.04 -7.94
CA VAL A 17 -7.75 8.10 -8.51
C VAL A 17 -7.88 7.91 -10.02
N ILE A 18 -7.91 9.01 -10.75
CA ILE A 18 -7.99 8.98 -12.21
C ILE A 18 -6.57 8.98 -12.78
N VAL A 19 -6.20 7.92 -13.50
CA VAL A 19 -4.84 7.73 -14.02
C VAL A 19 -4.80 7.92 -15.54
N ARG A 20 -3.85 8.72 -16.03
CA ARG A 20 -3.54 8.89 -17.45
C ARG A 20 -2.03 9.07 -17.62
N ASP A 21 -1.40 8.25 -18.48
CA ASP A 21 0.03 8.30 -18.77
C ASP A 21 0.95 8.29 -17.52
N GLY A 22 0.58 7.49 -16.51
CA GLY A 22 1.31 7.38 -15.25
C GLY A 22 1.14 8.58 -14.30
N ARG A 23 0.21 9.51 -14.61
CA ARG A 23 -0.15 10.65 -13.78
C ARG A 23 -1.54 10.49 -13.21
N VAL A 24 -1.77 11.11 -12.06
CA VAL A 24 -3.04 11.17 -11.36
C VAL A 24 -3.61 12.57 -11.47
N LEU A 25 -4.91 12.68 -11.73
CA LEU A 25 -5.62 13.95 -11.71
C LEU A 25 -5.82 14.41 -10.27
N ILE A 26 -5.33 15.62 -9.97
CA ILE A 26 -5.41 16.26 -8.66
C ILE A 26 -6.09 17.61 -8.81
N ALA A 27 -6.99 17.93 -7.88
CA ALA A 27 -7.62 19.24 -7.76
C ALA A 27 -7.00 20.02 -6.59
N ARG A 28 -7.15 21.35 -6.59
CA ARG A 28 -6.81 22.19 -5.43
C ARG A 28 -8.08 22.73 -4.79
N ARG A 29 -8.20 22.53 -3.48
CA ARG A 29 -9.29 23.09 -2.69
C ARG A 29 -9.36 24.60 -2.82
N PRO A 30 -10.55 25.18 -3.06
CA PRO A 30 -10.72 26.63 -2.98
C PRO A 30 -10.22 27.17 -1.63
N ASP A 31 -9.54 28.31 -1.63
CA ASP A 31 -8.92 28.86 -0.41
C ASP A 31 -9.91 29.12 0.74
N HIS A 32 -11.20 29.29 0.42
CA HIS A 32 -12.25 29.68 1.37
C HIS A 32 -12.99 28.49 2.02
N VAL A 33 -12.67 27.24 1.69
CA VAL A 33 -13.28 26.06 2.31
C VAL A 33 -12.44 25.49 3.46
N HIS A 34 -13.00 24.57 4.24
CA HIS A 34 -12.28 23.90 5.33
C HIS A 34 -11.05 23.15 4.77
N GLN A 35 -9.85 23.52 5.24
CA GLN A 35 -8.54 23.10 4.68
C GLN A 35 -8.31 23.58 3.23
N GLY A 36 -8.74 24.80 2.90
CA GLY A 36 -8.50 25.45 1.60
C GLY A 36 -7.01 25.55 1.23
N GLY A 37 -6.72 25.53 -0.07
CA GLY A 37 -5.36 25.59 -0.62
C GLY A 37 -4.63 24.24 -0.69
N LEU A 38 -5.08 23.22 0.05
CA LEU A 38 -4.56 21.85 -0.05
C LEU A 38 -4.98 21.18 -1.37
N LEU A 39 -4.20 20.17 -1.77
CA LEU A 39 -4.54 19.28 -2.87
C LEU A 39 -5.56 18.22 -2.42
N GLU A 40 -6.40 17.78 -3.35
CA GLU A 40 -7.38 16.72 -3.15
C GLU A 40 -7.56 15.84 -4.38
N PHE A 41 -7.95 14.60 -4.13
CA PHE A 41 -8.42 13.69 -5.16
C PHE A 41 -9.90 14.01 -5.43
N PRO A 42 -10.36 14.00 -6.69
CA PRO A 42 -11.77 14.20 -7.01
C PRO A 42 -12.67 13.21 -6.27
N GLY A 43 -13.86 13.64 -5.86
CA GLY A 43 -14.81 12.77 -5.20
C GLY A 43 -15.64 13.45 -4.13
N GLY A 44 -16.68 12.75 -3.68
CA GLY A 44 -17.67 13.31 -2.78
C GLY A 44 -18.41 12.26 -1.98
N LYS A 45 -19.49 12.70 -1.33
CA LYS A 45 -20.24 11.83 -0.42
C LYS A 45 -21.04 10.81 -1.21
N VAL A 46 -21.10 9.59 -0.68
CA VAL A 46 -22.02 8.57 -1.20
C VAL A 46 -23.41 8.88 -0.68
N GLU A 47 -24.36 9.11 -1.58
CA GLU A 47 -25.73 9.43 -1.22
C GLU A 47 -26.54 8.17 -0.83
N PRO A 48 -27.63 8.31 -0.04
CA PRO A 48 -28.44 7.16 0.37
C PRO A 48 -28.99 6.37 -0.83
N GLY A 49 -28.65 5.07 -0.89
CA GLY A 49 -29.08 4.17 -1.96
C GLY A 49 -28.18 4.19 -3.21
N GLU A 50 -27.14 5.03 -3.22
CA GLU A 50 -26.12 5.10 -4.27
C GLU A 50 -25.03 4.04 -4.03
N THR A 51 -24.52 3.42 -5.09
CA THR A 51 -23.29 2.60 -4.99
C THR A 51 -22.06 3.51 -5.04
N VAL A 52 -20.93 3.05 -4.50
CA VAL A 52 -19.67 3.82 -4.54
C VAL A 52 -19.27 4.16 -5.97
N GLN A 53 -19.43 3.22 -6.91
CA GLN A 53 -19.14 3.46 -8.32
C GLN A 53 -20.10 4.48 -8.94
N ALA A 54 -21.39 4.48 -8.56
CA ALA A 54 -22.34 5.47 -9.05
C ALA A 54 -21.99 6.88 -8.54
N ALA A 55 -21.64 6.99 -7.25
CA ALA A 55 -21.14 8.23 -6.67
C ALA A 55 -19.90 8.73 -7.42
N LEU A 56 -18.91 7.87 -7.66
CA LEU A 56 -17.69 8.24 -8.40
C LEU A 56 -17.99 8.71 -9.82
N VAL A 57 -18.85 8.01 -10.57
CA VAL A 57 -19.23 8.43 -11.93
C VAL A 57 -19.84 9.84 -11.93
N ARG A 58 -20.71 10.13 -10.95
CA ARG A 58 -21.36 11.43 -10.79
C ARG A 58 -20.35 12.51 -10.39
N GLU A 59 -19.62 12.32 -9.30
CA GLU A 59 -18.67 13.29 -8.75
C GLU A 59 -17.55 13.61 -9.75
N ILE A 60 -17.00 12.60 -10.43
CA ILE A 60 -15.97 12.81 -11.47
C ILE A 60 -16.51 13.71 -12.60
N ALA A 61 -17.74 13.48 -13.05
CA ALA A 61 -18.35 14.29 -14.09
C ALA A 61 -18.65 15.72 -13.62
N GLU A 62 -19.17 15.88 -12.40
CA GLU A 62 -19.52 17.17 -11.79
C GLU A 62 -18.28 18.03 -11.54
N GLU A 63 -17.21 17.48 -10.96
CA GLU A 63 -16.02 18.23 -10.57
C GLU A 63 -15.02 18.43 -11.72
N THR A 64 -14.84 17.41 -12.57
CA THR A 64 -13.72 17.36 -13.53
C THR A 64 -14.16 17.44 -14.99
N GLY A 65 -15.47 17.23 -15.26
CA GLY A 65 -16.01 17.13 -16.62
C GLY A 65 -15.62 15.85 -17.36
N LEU A 66 -14.96 14.89 -16.71
CA LEU A 66 -14.58 13.60 -17.28
C LEU A 66 -15.74 12.60 -17.19
N HIS A 67 -15.75 11.65 -18.11
CA HIS A 67 -16.68 10.53 -18.09
C HIS A 67 -15.94 9.22 -17.86
N VAL A 68 -16.43 8.39 -16.95
CA VAL A 68 -15.83 7.09 -16.63
C VAL A 68 -16.86 5.97 -16.71
N PRO A 69 -16.53 4.83 -17.35
CA PRO A 69 -17.38 3.64 -17.26
C PRO A 69 -17.35 3.08 -15.84
N ALA A 70 -18.52 2.88 -15.21
CA ALA A 70 -18.60 2.37 -13.83
C ALA A 70 -17.85 1.03 -13.63
N GLY A 71 -17.86 0.15 -14.65
CA GLY A 71 -17.16 -1.13 -14.62
C GLY A 71 -15.64 -1.06 -14.78
N SER A 72 -15.09 0.13 -15.06
CA SER A 72 -13.63 0.36 -15.13
C SER A 72 -13.01 0.72 -13.78
N LEU A 73 -13.83 0.98 -12.77
CA LEU A 73 -13.38 1.37 -11.45
C LEU A 73 -12.91 0.13 -10.69
N GLU A 74 -11.71 0.20 -10.13
CA GLU A 74 -11.13 -0.85 -9.29
C GLU A 74 -10.75 -0.33 -7.90
N PRO A 75 -10.95 -1.11 -6.82
CA PRO A 75 -10.63 -0.67 -5.47
C PRO A 75 -9.12 -0.50 -5.27
N VAL A 76 -8.73 0.55 -4.55
CA VAL A 76 -7.33 0.85 -4.19
C VAL A 76 -7.08 0.61 -2.71
N ILE A 77 -7.82 1.32 -1.85
CA ILE A 77 -7.69 1.28 -0.39
C ILE A 77 -8.95 1.86 0.26
N GLY A 78 -9.35 1.33 1.42
CA GLY A 78 -10.36 1.94 2.29
C GLY A 78 -9.70 2.54 3.52
N ILE A 79 -10.07 3.76 3.92
CA ILE A 79 -9.42 4.46 5.05
C ILE A 79 -10.50 5.03 5.96
N ARG A 80 -10.54 4.56 7.22
CA ARG A 80 -11.34 5.17 8.27
C ARG A 80 -10.51 6.20 9.03
N HIS A 81 -10.98 7.44 9.09
CA HIS A 81 -10.34 8.51 9.81
C HIS A 81 -11.30 9.16 10.82
N ASP A 82 -10.85 9.30 12.06
CA ASP A 82 -11.59 9.95 13.13
C ASP A 82 -11.03 11.36 13.37
N TYR A 83 -11.80 12.39 13.02
CA TYR A 83 -11.46 13.79 13.28
C TYR A 83 -11.85 14.25 14.69
N GLY A 84 -12.38 13.34 15.53
CA GLY A 84 -12.89 13.59 16.87
C GLY A 84 -14.33 14.07 16.87
N ASP A 85 -14.67 15.04 16.01
CA ASP A 85 -16.04 15.55 15.84
C ASP A 85 -16.87 14.76 14.81
N LYS A 86 -16.20 14.08 13.88
CA LYS A 86 -16.80 13.23 12.84
C LYS A 86 -15.87 12.08 12.44
N ARG A 87 -16.48 10.99 11.98
CA ARG A 87 -15.77 9.88 11.33
C ARG A 87 -16.02 9.89 9.84
N VAL A 88 -14.97 9.63 9.07
CA VAL A 88 -15.05 9.57 7.61
C VAL A 88 -14.46 8.23 7.15
N PHE A 89 -15.18 7.55 6.26
CA PHE A 89 -14.67 6.42 5.50
C PHE A 89 -14.38 6.87 4.07
N LEU A 90 -13.11 6.94 3.70
CA LEU A 90 -12.64 7.20 2.34
C LEU A 90 -12.57 5.85 1.59
N ASP A 91 -13.42 5.69 0.60
CA ASP A 91 -13.50 4.51 -0.24
C ASP A 91 -12.87 4.84 -1.60
N VAL A 92 -11.60 4.43 -1.76
CA VAL A 92 -10.74 4.92 -2.84
C VAL A 92 -10.70 3.93 -3.98
N TRP A 93 -11.03 4.40 -5.17
CA TRP A 93 -11.08 3.61 -6.40
C TRP A 93 -10.26 4.28 -7.49
N GLU A 94 -9.65 3.47 -8.37
CA GLU A 94 -8.89 3.94 -9.51
C GLU A 94 -9.55 3.59 -10.84
N THR A 95 -9.29 4.40 -11.86
CA THR A 95 -9.59 4.08 -13.25
C THR A 95 -8.58 4.73 -14.18
N SER A 96 -8.27 4.02 -15.27
CA SER A 96 -7.50 4.56 -16.40
C SER A 96 -8.36 4.77 -17.66
N ALA A 97 -9.69 4.61 -17.54
CA ALA A 97 -10.63 4.65 -18.65
C ALA A 97 -11.44 5.96 -18.71
N ALA A 98 -10.91 7.04 -18.12
CA ALA A 98 -11.57 8.34 -18.13
C ALA A 98 -11.47 9.02 -19.50
N GLU A 99 -12.61 9.42 -20.05
CA GLU A 99 -12.78 10.07 -21.34
C GLU A 99 -13.01 11.58 -21.18
N GLY A 100 -12.51 12.36 -22.14
CA GLY A 100 -12.61 13.82 -22.16
C GLY A 100 -11.35 14.53 -21.64
N GLU A 101 -11.47 15.86 -21.54
CA GLU A 101 -10.43 16.76 -21.05
C GLU A 101 -10.79 17.28 -19.65
N ALA A 102 -9.88 17.09 -18.70
CA ALA A 102 -10.09 17.48 -17.32
C ALA A 102 -10.10 19.00 -17.16
N ARG A 103 -11.07 19.51 -16.41
CA ARG A 103 -11.21 20.93 -16.05
C ARG A 103 -11.88 21.03 -14.68
N GLY A 104 -11.53 22.01 -13.86
CA GLY A 104 -12.30 22.23 -12.62
C GLY A 104 -13.61 22.92 -12.92
N CYS A 105 -14.68 22.14 -12.96
CA CYS A 105 -16.03 22.60 -13.25
C CYS A 105 -16.62 23.50 -12.14
N GLU A 106 -16.02 23.52 -10.95
CA GLU A 106 -16.40 24.35 -9.81
C GLU A 106 -15.45 25.55 -9.61
N GLY A 107 -14.55 25.81 -10.58
CA GLY A 107 -13.58 26.90 -10.51
C GLY A 107 -12.30 26.56 -9.75
N GLN A 108 -12.08 25.29 -9.40
CA GLN A 108 -10.83 24.77 -8.86
C GLN A 108 -9.80 24.53 -9.97
N PRO A 109 -8.50 24.82 -9.77
CA PRO A 109 -7.49 24.37 -10.71
C PRO A 109 -7.30 22.85 -10.59
N VAL A 110 -7.06 22.20 -11.72
CA VAL A 110 -6.76 20.77 -11.80
C VAL A 110 -5.42 20.56 -12.50
N GLU A 111 -4.67 19.57 -12.05
CA GLU A 111 -3.35 19.25 -12.58
C GLU A 111 -3.10 17.74 -12.62
N TRP A 112 -2.25 17.30 -13.56
CA TRP A 112 -1.82 15.92 -13.69
C TRP A 112 -0.43 15.74 -13.10
N LEU A 113 -0.34 15.04 -11.97
CA LEU A 113 0.90 14.81 -11.21
C LEU A 113 1.27 13.34 -11.18
N THR A 114 2.56 12.99 -11.24
CA THR A 114 2.98 11.60 -10.97
C THR A 114 2.83 11.28 -9.48
N PRO A 115 2.67 10.00 -9.10
CA PRO A 115 2.64 9.61 -7.68
C PRO A 115 3.83 10.14 -6.86
N GLU A 116 5.02 10.26 -7.47
CA GLU A 116 6.24 10.79 -6.84
C GLU A 116 6.17 12.28 -6.54
N GLN A 117 5.35 13.04 -7.27
CA GLN A 117 5.15 14.48 -7.04
C GLN A 117 4.17 14.77 -5.89
N LEU A 118 3.39 13.78 -5.44
CA LEU A 118 2.40 13.95 -4.37
C LEU A 118 3.07 14.00 -2.99
N ARG A 119 3.24 15.17 -2.39
CA ARG A 119 3.86 15.31 -1.06
C ARG A 119 2.81 15.27 0.04
N ASP A 120 3.10 14.60 1.14
CA ASP A 120 2.14 14.37 2.22
C ASP A 120 1.60 15.66 2.86
N GLU A 121 2.46 16.69 2.92
CA GLU A 121 2.14 18.00 3.48
C GLU A 121 1.18 18.82 2.61
N ASP A 122 1.06 18.48 1.32
CA ASP A 122 0.15 19.15 0.39
C ASP A 122 -1.29 18.62 0.50
N PHE A 123 -1.50 17.52 1.24
CA PHE A 123 -2.79 16.83 1.36
C PHE A 123 -3.28 16.75 2.82
N PRO A 124 -4.59 16.56 3.04
CA PRO A 124 -5.11 16.17 4.35
C PRO A 124 -4.45 14.88 4.85
N ALA A 125 -4.26 14.76 6.18
CA ALA A 125 -3.59 13.60 6.78
C ALA A 125 -4.24 12.25 6.41
N ALA A 126 -5.57 12.22 6.25
CA ALA A 126 -6.31 11.03 5.84
C ALA A 126 -5.97 10.53 4.43
N ASN A 127 -5.35 11.35 3.58
CA ASN A 127 -5.00 11.01 2.20
C ASN A 127 -3.58 10.43 2.07
N ARG A 128 -2.73 10.55 3.09
CA ARG A 128 -1.36 10.01 3.05
C ARG A 128 -1.31 8.51 2.70
N PRO A 129 -2.20 7.65 3.24
CA PRO A 129 -2.22 6.23 2.87
C PRO A 129 -2.56 6.00 1.39
N ILE A 130 -3.34 6.90 0.76
CA ILE A 130 -3.62 6.87 -0.68
C ILE A 130 -2.33 7.08 -1.45
N ILE A 131 -1.55 8.11 -1.10
CA ILE A 131 -0.26 8.41 -1.73
C ILE A 131 0.68 7.21 -1.63
N ARG A 132 0.74 6.55 -0.46
CA ARG A 132 1.51 5.31 -0.29
C ARG A 132 0.99 4.18 -1.16
N ALA A 133 -0.32 3.94 -1.21
CA ALA A 133 -0.93 2.91 -2.05
C ALA A 133 -0.62 3.09 -3.55
N LEU A 134 -0.55 4.34 -4.03
CA LEU A 134 -0.24 4.69 -5.42
C LEU A 134 1.23 4.47 -5.79
N ARG A 135 2.15 4.57 -4.83
CA ARG A 135 3.58 4.33 -5.02
C ARG A 135 3.99 2.88 -4.80
N LEU A 136 3.14 2.10 -4.16
CA LEU A 136 3.38 0.68 -3.92
C LEU A 136 2.86 -0.16 -5.09
N PRO A 137 3.56 -1.24 -5.48
CA PRO A 137 3.04 -2.16 -6.47
C PRO A 137 1.86 -2.96 -5.93
N ARG A 138 1.19 -3.68 -6.83
CA ARG A 138 0.15 -4.66 -6.47
C ARG A 138 0.72 -6.04 -6.11
N GLN A 139 1.98 -6.28 -6.41
CA GLN A 139 2.70 -7.50 -6.05
C GLN A 139 4.02 -7.14 -5.37
N LEU A 140 4.18 -7.51 -4.10
CA LEU A 140 5.43 -7.36 -3.36
C LEU A 140 6.25 -8.65 -3.47
N ALA A 141 7.36 -8.57 -4.19
CA ALA A 141 8.24 -9.71 -4.44
C ALA A 141 9.16 -9.96 -3.23
N ILE A 142 9.04 -11.13 -2.59
CA ILE A 142 9.88 -11.53 -1.45
C ILE A 142 10.87 -12.58 -1.91
N THR A 143 12.17 -12.43 -1.61
CA THR A 143 13.17 -13.43 -2.01
C THR A 143 12.95 -14.76 -1.27
N GLY A 144 13.30 -15.86 -1.94
CA GLY A 144 13.32 -17.20 -1.35
C GLY A 144 14.49 -17.43 -0.40
N SER A 145 14.61 -18.64 0.11
CA SER A 145 15.69 -19.03 1.02
C SER A 145 16.70 -19.90 0.29
N GLU A 146 17.95 -19.46 0.22
CA GLU A 146 19.06 -20.22 -0.37
C GLU A 146 20.16 -20.48 0.65
N ASN A 147 20.88 -21.59 0.47
CA ASN A 147 22.05 -21.93 1.27
C ASN A 147 23.30 -21.37 0.61
N GLY A 148 23.61 -20.11 0.88
CA GLY A 148 24.84 -19.45 0.44
C GLY A 148 24.61 -18.20 -0.39
N LEU A 149 25.67 -17.40 -0.52
CA LEU A 149 25.65 -16.10 -1.20
C LEU A 149 25.47 -16.25 -2.72
N GLU A 150 26.27 -17.10 -3.35
CA GLU A 150 26.26 -17.30 -4.80
C GLU A 150 24.91 -17.79 -5.35
N PRO A 151 24.28 -18.86 -4.81
CA PRO A 151 22.96 -19.30 -5.29
C PRO A 151 21.88 -18.24 -5.05
N ALA A 152 21.91 -17.53 -3.91
CA ALA A 152 20.97 -16.44 -3.64
C ALA A 152 21.08 -15.32 -4.67
N LEU A 153 22.30 -14.93 -5.04
CA LEU A 153 22.52 -13.87 -6.02
C LEU A 153 22.12 -14.32 -7.44
N ALA A 154 22.40 -15.56 -7.80
CA ALA A 154 22.01 -16.13 -9.10
C ALA A 154 20.48 -16.15 -9.26
N HIS A 155 19.75 -16.66 -8.27
CA HIS A 155 18.27 -16.68 -8.31
C HIS A 155 17.67 -15.28 -8.29
N LEU A 156 18.28 -14.33 -7.57
CA LEU A 156 17.86 -12.93 -7.62
C LEU A 156 17.98 -12.36 -9.03
N GLN A 157 19.12 -12.58 -9.71
CA GLN A 157 19.34 -12.11 -11.08
C GLN A 157 18.37 -12.74 -12.08
N GLU A 158 18.14 -14.04 -11.97
CA GLU A 158 17.19 -14.77 -12.80
C GLU A 158 15.75 -14.26 -12.59
N GLY A 159 15.30 -14.19 -11.33
CA GLY A 159 13.97 -13.69 -10.98
C GLY A 159 13.72 -12.25 -11.42
N LEU A 160 14.71 -11.36 -11.24
CA LEU A 160 14.63 -9.98 -11.73
C LEU A 160 14.56 -9.91 -13.26
N SER A 161 15.30 -10.76 -13.97
CA SER A 161 15.29 -10.79 -15.43
C SER A 161 13.96 -11.29 -15.99
N ALA A 162 13.38 -12.31 -15.34
CA ALA A 162 12.15 -12.95 -15.77
C ALA A 162 10.88 -12.16 -15.39
N ALA A 163 10.76 -11.75 -14.13
CA ALA A 163 9.54 -11.15 -13.59
C ALA A 163 9.57 -9.62 -13.49
N ARG A 164 10.77 -9.00 -13.47
CA ARG A 164 10.99 -7.56 -13.35
C ARG A 164 10.12 -6.87 -12.27
N PRO A 165 10.08 -7.39 -11.03
CA PRO A 165 9.30 -6.75 -9.97
C PRO A 165 9.85 -5.35 -9.67
N PRO A 166 8.99 -4.32 -9.53
CA PRO A 166 9.43 -2.96 -9.23
C PRO A 166 9.92 -2.80 -7.78
N LEU A 167 9.51 -3.69 -6.88
CA LEU A 167 9.87 -3.67 -5.47
C LEU A 167 10.19 -5.09 -4.98
N VAL A 168 11.37 -5.25 -4.39
CA VAL A 168 11.89 -6.52 -3.87
C VAL A 168 12.19 -6.40 -2.39
N LEU A 169 11.60 -7.28 -1.59
CA LEU A 169 11.93 -7.51 -0.19
C LEU A 169 12.98 -8.62 -0.08
N LEU A 170 14.21 -8.26 0.27
CA LEU A 170 15.32 -9.18 0.48
C LEU A 170 15.23 -9.87 1.85
N ARG A 171 14.80 -11.12 1.84
CA ARG A 171 14.73 -12.03 2.98
C ARG A 171 15.60 -13.26 2.71
N ALA A 172 16.60 -13.50 3.55
CA ALA A 172 17.45 -14.69 3.45
C ALA A 172 17.71 -15.29 4.86
N PRO A 173 16.73 -16.02 5.43
CA PRO A 173 16.77 -16.47 6.83
C PRO A 173 17.80 -17.58 7.08
N ALA A 174 18.25 -18.27 6.02
CA ALA A 174 19.27 -19.31 6.11
C ALA A 174 20.71 -18.75 6.19
N LEU A 175 20.90 -17.45 5.90
CA LEU A 175 22.22 -16.83 5.90
C LEU A 175 22.60 -16.28 7.29
N SER A 176 23.89 -16.31 7.59
CA SER A 176 24.43 -15.58 8.75
C SER A 176 24.27 -14.08 8.56
N PRO A 177 24.27 -13.25 9.63
CA PRO A 177 24.19 -11.81 9.50
C PRO A 177 25.29 -11.19 8.62
N LEU A 178 26.50 -11.78 8.62
CA LEU A 178 27.58 -11.34 7.74
C LEU A 178 27.27 -11.65 6.27
N ALA A 179 26.89 -12.89 5.98
CA ALA A 179 26.54 -13.31 4.62
C ALA A 179 25.29 -12.57 4.09
N TYR A 180 24.32 -12.25 4.94
CA TYR A 180 23.16 -11.43 4.58
C TYR A 180 23.57 -10.03 4.14
N ARG A 181 24.49 -9.38 4.87
CA ARG A 181 25.01 -8.06 4.50
C ARG A 181 25.75 -8.10 3.17
N GLU A 182 26.58 -9.12 2.96
CA GLU A 182 27.26 -9.33 1.69
C GLU A 182 26.26 -9.55 0.55
N LEU A 183 25.22 -10.36 0.76
CA LEU A 183 24.14 -10.55 -0.22
C LEU A 183 23.45 -9.23 -0.55
N ALA A 184 23.06 -8.45 0.46
CA ALA A 184 22.37 -7.18 0.24
C ALA A 184 23.23 -6.17 -0.51
N ALA A 185 24.52 -6.06 -0.17
CA ALA A 185 25.46 -5.20 -0.88
C ALA A 185 25.63 -5.59 -2.36
N ASN A 186 25.62 -6.90 -2.66
CA ASN A 186 25.68 -7.40 -4.05
C ASN A 186 24.33 -7.31 -4.77
N ALA A 187 23.21 -7.38 -4.05
CA ALA A 187 21.86 -7.28 -4.60
C ALA A 187 21.52 -5.85 -5.07
N LEU A 188 21.97 -4.82 -4.34
CA LEU A 188 21.72 -3.41 -4.67
C LEU A 188 22.04 -3.05 -6.14
N PRO A 189 23.27 -3.23 -6.65
CA PRO A 189 23.59 -2.89 -8.04
C PRO A 189 22.88 -3.77 -9.07
N VAL A 190 22.44 -4.98 -8.68
CA VAL A 190 21.64 -5.83 -9.57
C VAL A 190 20.22 -5.27 -9.70
N CYS A 191 19.59 -4.93 -8.57
CA CYS A 191 18.26 -4.33 -8.54
C CYS A 191 18.23 -2.98 -9.26
N GLU A 192 19.22 -2.12 -9.03
CA GLU A 192 19.33 -0.81 -9.68
C GLU A 192 19.38 -0.94 -11.21
N LYS A 193 20.20 -1.86 -11.74
CA LYS A 193 20.30 -2.13 -13.18
C LYS A 193 18.99 -2.58 -13.81
N THR A 194 18.12 -3.24 -13.04
CA THR A 194 16.81 -3.72 -13.51
C THR A 194 15.68 -2.75 -13.19
N GLY A 195 15.95 -1.60 -12.56
CA GLY A 195 14.94 -0.64 -12.12
C GLY A 195 14.11 -1.10 -10.91
N ALA A 196 14.57 -2.11 -10.19
CA ALA A 196 13.89 -2.64 -9.01
C ALA A 196 14.37 -1.90 -7.75
N THR A 197 13.42 -1.55 -6.88
CA THR A 197 13.70 -0.99 -5.56
C THR A 197 13.95 -2.11 -4.56
N LEU A 198 15.04 -2.03 -3.79
CA LEU A 198 15.40 -3.05 -2.79
C LEU A 198 15.03 -2.58 -1.37
N ILE A 199 14.23 -3.39 -0.66
CA ILE A 199 13.92 -3.28 0.77
C ILE A 199 14.62 -4.42 1.50
N VAL A 200 15.28 -4.12 2.62
CA VAL A 200 15.95 -5.13 3.45
C VAL A 200 15.05 -5.61 4.58
N HIS A 201 15.12 -6.89 4.92
CA HIS A 201 14.36 -7.51 6.01
C HIS A 201 15.24 -7.65 7.26
N GLY A 202 14.82 -7.09 8.40
CA GLY A 202 15.58 -7.21 9.65
C GLY A 202 15.22 -6.17 10.70
N GLY A 203 16.11 -5.94 11.65
CA GLY A 203 15.99 -4.82 12.60
C GLY A 203 16.65 -3.53 12.07
N PRO A 204 16.53 -2.41 12.80
CA PRO A 204 17.11 -1.12 12.39
C PRO A 204 18.64 -1.17 12.15
N GLU A 205 19.35 -2.07 12.83
CA GLU A 205 20.77 -2.32 12.65
C GLU A 205 21.11 -2.91 11.28
N VAL A 206 20.22 -3.71 10.69
CA VAL A 206 20.39 -4.26 9.35
C VAL A 206 20.33 -3.13 8.32
N PHE A 207 19.32 -2.26 8.42
CA PHE A 207 19.18 -1.10 7.53
C PHE A 207 20.41 -0.18 7.59
N ARG A 208 20.87 0.17 8.81
CA ARG A 208 22.07 1.01 8.98
C ARG A 208 23.34 0.40 8.39
N ALA A 209 23.41 -0.93 8.32
CA ALA A 209 24.57 -1.64 7.79
C ALA A 209 24.57 -1.79 6.26
N ILE A 210 23.50 -1.38 5.57
CA ILE A 210 23.32 -1.54 4.13
C ILE A 210 22.95 -0.18 3.50
N PRO A 211 23.94 0.71 3.32
CA PRO A 211 23.71 1.98 2.63
C PRO A 211 23.19 1.75 1.21
N GLY A 212 22.17 2.50 0.80
CA GLY A 212 21.53 2.37 -0.51
C GLY A 212 20.28 1.48 -0.54
N ALA A 213 19.97 0.77 0.54
CA ALA A 213 18.64 0.17 0.69
C ALA A 213 17.58 1.27 0.75
N HIS A 214 16.49 1.10 0.01
CA HIS A 214 15.41 2.09 -0.09
C HIS A 214 14.30 1.88 0.95
N GLY A 215 14.43 0.84 1.77
CA GLY A 215 13.47 0.54 2.82
C GLY A 215 13.94 -0.51 3.80
N LEU A 216 13.26 -0.55 4.93
CA LEU A 216 13.34 -1.57 5.96
C LEU A 216 11.98 -2.25 6.12
N HIS A 217 11.95 -3.58 6.07
CA HIS A 217 10.80 -4.37 6.47
C HIS A 217 11.11 -5.09 7.78
N LEU A 218 10.39 -4.72 8.83
CA LEU A 218 10.54 -5.29 10.16
C LEU A 218 9.74 -6.59 10.26
N PRO A 219 10.35 -7.71 10.68
CA PRO A 219 9.57 -8.81 11.24
C PRO A 219 8.93 -8.34 12.56
N TRP A 220 7.75 -8.86 12.90
CA TRP A 220 7.01 -8.45 14.11
C TRP A 220 7.87 -8.37 15.38
N ARG A 221 8.73 -9.37 15.62
CA ARG A 221 9.64 -9.43 16.77
C ARG A 221 10.55 -8.20 16.94
N GLU A 222 10.88 -7.51 15.85
CA GLU A 222 11.66 -6.26 15.89
C GLU A 222 10.74 -5.05 16.02
N ALA A 223 9.62 -5.03 15.30
CA ALA A 223 8.62 -3.95 15.39
C ALA A 223 8.08 -3.76 16.81
N ALA A 224 7.78 -4.87 17.52
CA ALA A 224 7.26 -4.85 18.88
C ALA A 224 8.19 -4.19 19.92
N LYS A 225 9.49 -4.05 19.61
CA LYS A 225 10.47 -3.39 20.49
C LYS A 225 10.53 -1.88 20.30
N LEU A 226 9.88 -1.35 19.26
CA LEU A 226 9.99 0.04 18.85
C LEU A 226 8.74 0.81 19.28
N SER A 227 8.94 2.09 19.63
CA SER A 227 7.87 3.03 19.95
C SER A 227 7.79 4.20 18.95
N ALA A 228 8.68 4.23 17.96
CA ALA A 228 8.77 5.27 16.95
C ALA A 228 9.42 4.73 15.67
N ARG A 229 9.27 5.47 14.57
CA ARG A 229 9.83 5.14 13.26
C ARG A 229 11.36 4.98 13.35
N PRO A 230 11.94 3.84 12.96
CA PRO A 230 13.38 3.58 13.09
C PRO A 230 14.20 4.02 11.86
N VAL A 231 13.56 4.59 10.84
CA VAL A 231 14.15 5.01 9.57
C VAL A 231 13.69 6.42 9.19
N PRO A 232 14.42 7.15 8.34
CA PRO A 232 13.98 8.44 7.79
C PRO A 232 12.59 8.40 7.14
N GLU A 233 11.96 9.58 6.96
CA GLU A 233 10.61 9.71 6.38
C GLU A 233 10.57 9.31 4.90
N ASP A 234 11.66 9.50 4.17
CA ASP A 234 11.81 9.18 2.74
C ASP A 234 12.18 7.71 2.46
N VAL A 235 12.37 6.90 3.50
CA VAL A 235 12.74 5.47 3.41
C VAL A 235 11.54 4.60 3.69
N TRP A 236 11.18 3.64 2.82
CA TRP A 236 10.03 2.77 3.06
C TRP A 236 10.13 1.97 4.37
N LEU A 237 9.06 1.99 5.17
CA LEU A 237 8.93 1.13 6.35
C LEU A 237 7.77 0.14 6.19
N GLY A 238 8.10 -1.15 6.12
CA GLY A 238 7.13 -2.23 6.14
C GLY A 238 7.14 -3.01 7.46
N VAL A 239 6.02 -3.60 7.85
CA VAL A 239 5.96 -4.50 9.01
C VAL A 239 5.21 -5.79 8.69
N SER A 240 5.76 -6.94 9.09
CA SER A 240 5.04 -8.21 9.07
C SER A 240 4.05 -8.26 10.24
N CYS A 241 2.77 -8.40 9.94
CA CYS A 241 1.66 -8.44 10.89
C CYS A 241 0.83 -9.73 10.75
N HIS A 242 0.15 -10.13 11.82
CA HIS A 242 -0.69 -11.33 11.88
C HIS A 242 -2.08 -11.07 12.47
N ASP A 243 -2.29 -9.92 13.14
CA ASP A 243 -3.57 -9.55 13.74
C ASP A 243 -3.76 -8.02 13.81
N ARG A 244 -4.89 -7.58 14.37
CA ARG A 244 -5.24 -6.15 14.55
C ARG A 244 -4.21 -5.41 15.40
N GLN A 245 -3.78 -5.99 16.51
CA GLN A 245 -2.87 -5.31 17.44
C GLN A 245 -1.52 -5.02 16.78
N GLU A 246 -1.04 -5.95 15.96
CA GLU A 246 0.19 -5.78 15.19
C GLU A 246 0.06 -4.68 14.13
N ILE A 247 -1.09 -4.60 13.42
CA ILE A 247 -1.37 -3.53 12.44
C ILE A 247 -1.46 -2.16 13.12
N ASP A 248 -2.14 -2.08 14.26
CA ASP A 248 -2.29 -0.83 15.02
C ASP A 248 -0.93 -0.35 15.52
N HIS A 249 -0.09 -1.27 16.02
CA HIS A 249 1.28 -0.96 16.44
C HIS A 249 2.15 -0.52 15.26
N ALA A 250 2.08 -1.22 14.12
CA ALA A 250 2.79 -0.85 12.90
C ALA A 250 2.42 0.57 12.46
N THR A 251 1.13 0.91 12.51
CA THR A 251 0.63 2.27 12.24
C THR A 251 1.22 3.27 13.24
N ALA A 252 1.23 2.95 14.53
CA ALA A 252 1.72 3.85 15.59
C ALA A 252 3.22 4.16 15.48
N ILE A 253 4.04 3.20 15.03
CA ILE A 253 5.46 3.45 14.73
C ILE A 253 5.68 4.08 13.35
N GLY A 254 4.60 4.40 12.63
CA GLY A 254 4.61 5.10 11.36
C GLY A 254 4.98 4.21 10.17
N ALA A 255 4.59 2.94 10.14
CA ALA A 255 4.79 2.08 8.96
C ALA A 255 4.04 2.63 7.73
N ASP A 256 4.64 2.48 6.56
CA ASP A 256 4.06 2.88 5.27
C ASP A 256 3.18 1.78 4.66
N TYR A 257 3.41 0.52 5.03
CA TYR A 257 2.61 -0.63 4.64
C TYR A 257 2.82 -1.80 5.60
N VAL A 258 1.95 -2.81 5.51
CA VAL A 258 2.12 -4.08 6.21
C VAL A 258 1.93 -5.26 5.28
N THR A 259 2.50 -6.40 5.65
CA THR A 259 2.06 -7.71 5.12
C THR A 259 1.23 -8.41 6.18
N LEU A 260 0.10 -9.00 5.81
CA LEU A 260 -0.81 -9.70 6.71
C LEU A 260 -0.95 -11.16 6.27
N GLY A 261 -0.62 -12.11 7.14
CA GLY A 261 -0.69 -13.53 6.81
C GLY A 261 -0.38 -14.46 7.99
N PRO A 262 -0.36 -15.79 7.74
CA PRO A 262 -0.67 -16.43 6.46
C PRO A 262 -2.18 -16.42 6.16
N VAL A 263 -2.57 -15.98 4.97
CA VAL A 263 -3.98 -15.97 4.52
C VAL A 263 -4.44 -17.38 4.13
N GLN A 264 -3.62 -18.10 3.37
CA GLN A 264 -3.85 -19.49 2.97
C GLN A 264 -2.70 -20.39 3.46
N PRO A 265 -2.86 -21.73 3.48
CA PRO A 265 -1.79 -22.64 3.85
C PRO A 265 -0.53 -22.42 3.01
N THR A 266 0.63 -22.41 3.64
CA THR A 266 1.93 -22.17 2.97
C THR A 266 2.90 -23.31 3.22
N GLU A 267 3.72 -23.68 2.24
CA GLU A 267 4.80 -24.66 2.48
C GLU A 267 5.98 -24.03 3.22
N SER A 268 6.08 -22.70 3.26
CA SER A 268 7.10 -22.04 4.08
C SER A 268 6.85 -22.25 5.58
N HIS A 269 5.60 -22.49 5.99
CA HIS A 269 5.21 -22.81 7.37
C HIS A 269 4.04 -23.84 7.39
N PRO A 270 4.32 -25.14 7.12
CA PRO A 270 3.27 -26.16 7.04
C PRO A 270 2.54 -26.38 8.36
N GLY A 271 1.21 -26.46 8.32
CA GLY A 271 0.37 -26.75 9.49
C GLY A 271 0.11 -25.57 10.44
N ALA A 272 0.65 -24.38 10.15
CA ALA A 272 0.32 -23.17 10.90
C ALA A 272 -1.14 -22.76 10.67
N PRO A 273 -1.84 -22.24 11.69
CA PRO A 273 -3.16 -21.63 11.51
C PRO A 273 -3.14 -20.53 10.45
N THR A 274 -4.22 -20.44 9.67
CA THR A 274 -4.38 -19.44 8.60
C THR A 274 -5.51 -18.49 8.92
N LEU A 275 -5.41 -17.24 8.47
CA LEU A 275 -6.47 -16.22 8.63
C LEU A 275 -7.71 -16.56 7.80
N GLY A 276 -7.52 -16.94 6.53
CA GLY A 276 -8.58 -16.98 5.53
C GLY A 276 -9.03 -15.59 5.08
N TRP A 277 -9.72 -15.53 3.93
CA TRP A 277 -10.14 -14.26 3.30
C TRP A 277 -11.13 -13.44 4.13
N SER A 278 -12.00 -14.09 4.91
CA SER A 278 -12.96 -13.38 5.77
C SER A 278 -12.25 -12.59 6.85
N VAL A 279 -11.39 -13.25 7.64
CA VAL A 279 -10.63 -12.58 8.71
C VAL A 279 -9.67 -11.54 8.14
N PHE A 280 -9.05 -11.83 6.98
CA PHE A 280 -8.25 -10.84 6.26
C PHE A 280 -9.05 -9.57 5.96
N ALA A 281 -10.25 -9.69 5.38
CA ALA A 281 -11.10 -8.54 5.06
C ALA A 281 -11.53 -7.76 6.32
N ASP A 282 -11.87 -8.45 7.41
CA ASP A 282 -12.25 -7.83 8.67
C ASP A 282 -11.09 -7.01 9.26
N LEU A 283 -9.86 -7.55 9.21
CA LEU A 283 -8.67 -6.84 9.66
C LEU A 283 -8.34 -5.65 8.77
N VAL A 284 -8.41 -5.82 7.44
CA VAL A 284 -8.07 -4.75 6.48
C VAL A 284 -9.08 -3.60 6.52
N SER A 285 -10.37 -3.87 6.79
CA SER A 285 -11.40 -2.84 6.78
C SER A 285 -11.15 -1.68 7.76
N GLU A 286 -10.42 -1.91 8.86
CA GLU A 286 -10.05 -0.85 9.81
C GLU A 286 -8.58 -0.43 9.72
N ALA A 287 -7.80 -1.03 8.81
CA ALA A 287 -6.42 -0.61 8.62
C ALA A 287 -6.38 0.79 7.98
N VAL A 288 -5.45 1.63 8.42
CA VAL A 288 -5.27 2.99 7.90
C VAL A 288 -4.01 3.11 7.04
N LEU A 289 -3.50 1.99 6.55
CA LEU A 289 -2.33 1.88 5.68
C LEU A 289 -2.50 0.73 4.66
N PRO A 290 -1.74 0.73 3.56
CA PRO A 290 -1.72 -0.38 2.60
C PRO A 290 -1.39 -1.74 3.23
N VAL A 291 -2.22 -2.75 2.97
CA VAL A 291 -2.03 -4.13 3.46
C VAL A 291 -1.84 -5.09 2.31
N PHE A 292 -0.67 -5.76 2.24
CA PHE A 292 -0.46 -6.89 1.33
C PHE A 292 -0.93 -8.20 1.97
N ALA A 293 -1.76 -8.96 1.26
CA ALA A 293 -2.07 -10.33 1.62
C ALA A 293 -0.82 -11.22 1.43
N LEU A 294 -0.48 -12.04 2.43
CA LEU A 294 0.72 -12.89 2.41
C LEU A 294 0.37 -14.32 2.84
N GLY A 295 1.07 -15.30 2.24
CA GLY A 295 1.06 -16.70 2.68
C GLY A 295 0.08 -17.57 1.91
N GLY A 296 0.63 -18.54 1.15
CA GLY A 296 -0.14 -19.50 0.35
C GLY A 296 -0.76 -18.94 -0.92
N LEU A 297 -0.38 -17.73 -1.34
CA LEU A 297 -1.02 -17.01 -2.44
C LEU A 297 -0.27 -17.16 -3.77
N SER A 298 -1.03 -17.07 -4.85
CA SER A 298 -0.59 -17.06 -6.24
C SER A 298 -0.96 -15.73 -6.92
N PRO A 299 -0.45 -15.43 -8.13
CA PRO A 299 -0.89 -14.26 -8.90
C PRO A 299 -2.40 -14.22 -9.18
N GLY A 300 -3.07 -15.38 -9.21
CA GLY A 300 -4.52 -15.47 -9.41
C GLY A 300 -5.33 -14.90 -8.23
N ASP A 301 -4.73 -14.81 -7.05
CA ASP A 301 -5.37 -14.28 -5.84
C ASP A 301 -5.35 -12.74 -5.77
N LEU A 302 -4.68 -12.06 -6.70
CA LEU A 302 -4.53 -10.62 -6.67
C LEU A 302 -5.88 -9.89 -6.68
N ARG A 303 -6.81 -10.33 -7.53
CA ARG A 303 -8.13 -9.72 -7.64
C ARG A 303 -8.93 -9.87 -6.34
N GLU A 304 -8.88 -11.05 -5.74
CA GLU A 304 -9.55 -11.32 -4.46
C GLU A 304 -8.96 -10.42 -3.36
N ALA A 305 -7.63 -10.35 -3.24
CA ALA A 305 -6.96 -9.51 -2.25
C ALA A 305 -7.43 -8.04 -2.33
N ARG A 306 -7.52 -7.49 -3.55
CA ARG A 306 -8.00 -6.12 -3.77
C ARG A 306 -9.48 -5.94 -3.46
N GLN A 307 -10.32 -6.91 -3.84
CA GLN A 307 -11.75 -6.87 -3.51
C GLN A 307 -12.03 -6.95 -2.00
N ARG A 308 -11.07 -7.47 -1.22
CA ARG A 308 -11.10 -7.47 0.25
C ARG A 308 -10.43 -6.24 0.88
N GLY A 309 -10.10 -5.21 0.09
CA GLY A 309 -9.49 -3.96 0.56
C GLY A 309 -7.97 -3.98 0.65
N GLY A 310 -7.30 -5.08 0.28
CA GLY A 310 -5.85 -5.19 0.30
C GLY A 310 -5.18 -4.40 -0.83
N GLN A 311 -3.97 -3.93 -0.57
CA GLN A 311 -3.08 -3.33 -1.59
C GLN A 311 -2.78 -4.29 -2.73
N GLY A 312 -2.71 -5.58 -2.42
CA GLY A 312 -2.40 -6.66 -3.35
C GLY A 312 -1.83 -7.87 -2.62
N ILE A 313 -0.92 -8.60 -3.27
CA ILE A 313 -0.32 -9.83 -2.73
C ILE A 313 1.18 -9.66 -2.50
N ALA A 314 1.71 -10.35 -1.50
CA ALA A 314 3.13 -10.50 -1.27
C ALA A 314 3.51 -11.98 -1.30
N GLY A 315 4.68 -12.32 -1.84
CA GLY A 315 5.06 -13.72 -1.92
C GLY A 315 6.38 -14.00 -2.62
N ILE A 316 6.75 -15.28 -2.61
CA ILE A 316 8.03 -15.78 -3.12
C ILE A 316 7.86 -16.40 -4.50
N ARG A 317 6.96 -17.38 -4.62
CA ARG A 317 6.93 -18.34 -5.73
C ARG A 317 6.53 -17.78 -7.09
N PHE A 318 5.90 -16.61 -7.14
CA PHE A 318 5.49 -16.03 -8.41
C PHE A 318 6.61 -15.32 -9.16
N TRP A 319 7.78 -15.13 -8.53
CA TRP A 319 8.90 -14.43 -9.14
C TRP A 319 10.26 -15.05 -8.81
N TRP A 320 10.41 -15.68 -7.64
CA TRP A 320 11.64 -16.35 -7.24
C TRP A 320 11.73 -17.71 -7.93
N PRO A 321 12.84 -18.03 -8.64
CA PRO A 321 13.05 -19.33 -9.25
C PRO A 321 12.89 -20.48 -8.25
N GLN A 322 12.32 -21.58 -8.70
CA GLN A 322 12.27 -22.82 -7.92
C GLN A 322 13.46 -23.69 -8.31
N SER A 323 14.22 -24.15 -7.31
CA SER A 323 15.30 -25.13 -7.48
C SER A 323 14.77 -26.52 -7.83
#